data_AF-A0A352W7W5-F1
#
_entry.id   AF-A0A352W7W5-F1
#
_cell.length_a   1.000
_cell.length_b   1.000
_cell.length_c   1.000
_cell.angle_alpha   90.00
_cell.angle_beta   90.00
_cell.angle_gamma   90.00
#
_symmetry.space_group_name_H-M   'P 1'
#
loop_
_entity.id
_entity.type
_entity.pdbx_description
1 polymer ?
#
loop_
_entity_poly.entity_id
_entity_poly.type
_entity_poly.pdbx_seq_one_letter_code
_entity_poly.pdbx_strand_id
1 'polypeptide(L)'
;GKAKEELDVDLAAQSLANFLKSCVDEMVLGAQALGKESLADVSREDLVALTREAAEITGVDLGYRLHERDARNQIEPLKPLVAKQLIIEAERKGVDTGTGTGAGVG
;
A
#
# COMPACT_ATOMS: atom_id res chain seq x y z
N GLY A 1 -8.47 -45.01 13.89
CA GLY A 1 -8.32 -44.93 12.42
C GLY A 1 -7.58 -46.15 11.94
N LYS A 2 -7.74 -46.54 10.67
CA LYS A 2 -7.20 -47.79 10.12
C LYS A 2 -5.66 -47.91 10.17
N ALA A 3 -4.93 -46.80 10.29
CA ALA A 3 -3.47 -46.75 10.35
C ALA A 3 -2.90 -46.50 11.76
N LYS A 4 -3.69 -46.68 12.83
CA LYS A 4 -3.24 -46.35 14.20
C LYS A 4 -2.00 -47.17 14.64
N GLU A 5 -1.88 -48.39 14.14
CA GLU A 5 -0.77 -49.31 14.44
C GLU A 5 0.49 -49.05 13.60
N GLU A 6 0.44 -48.13 12.63
CA GLU A 6 1.58 -47.82 11.74
C GLU A 6 2.48 -46.71 12.32
N LEU A 7 2.06 -46.06 13.41
CA LEU A 7 2.81 -44.99 14.04
C LEU A 7 3.88 -45.54 14.98
N ASP A 8 5.14 -45.40 14.57
CA ASP A 8 6.28 -45.50 15.48
C ASP A 8 6.34 -44.24 16.36
N VAL A 9 5.99 -44.40 17.64
CA VAL A 9 5.88 -43.30 18.60
C VAL A 9 7.24 -42.67 18.90
N ASP A 10 8.30 -43.47 18.97
CA ASP A 10 9.65 -42.98 19.29
C ASP A 10 10.21 -42.17 18.12
N LEU A 11 10.04 -42.66 16.89
CA LEU A 11 10.42 -41.91 15.69
C LEU A 11 9.61 -40.62 15.55
N ALA A 12 8.30 -40.66 15.83
CA ALA A 12 7.45 -39.48 15.77
C ALA A 12 7.86 -38.43 16.80
N ALA A 13 8.14 -38.85 18.04
CA ALA A 13 8.63 -37.97 19.10
C ALA A 13 9.98 -37.34 18.73
N GLN A 14 10.91 -38.13 18.20
CA GLN A 14 12.21 -37.63 17.74
C GLN A 14 12.06 -36.64 16.58
N SER A 15 11.18 -36.93 15.62
CA SER A 15 10.92 -36.04 14.49
C SER A 15 10.32 -34.71 14.94
N LEU A 16 9.38 -34.74 15.88
CA LEU A 16 8.80 -33.54 16.47
C LEU A 16 9.86 -32.73 17.24
N ALA A 17 10.71 -33.39 18.04
CA ALA A 17 11.79 -32.74 18.75
C ALA A 17 12.78 -32.05 17.79
N ASN A 18 13.14 -32.72 16.70
CA ASN A 18 14.01 -32.16 15.66
C ASN A 18 13.36 -30.96 14.96
N PHE A 19 12.07 -31.05 14.64
CA PHE A 19 11.32 -29.95 14.04
C PHE A 19 11.30 -28.72 14.96
N LEU A 20 10.96 -28.90 16.25
CA LEU A 20 10.93 -27.81 17.22
C LEU A 20 12.33 -27.19 17.42
N LYS A 21 13.39 -28.01 17.46
CA LYS A 21 14.76 -27.51 17.51
C LYS A 21 15.10 -26.67 16.28
N SER A 22 14.75 -27.14 15.08
CA SER A 22 14.96 -26.37 13.85
C SER A 22 14.21 -25.04 13.88
N CYS A 23 12.98 -24.99 14.40
CA CYS A 23 12.26 -23.72 14.57
C CYS A 23 13.01 -22.75 15.50
N VAL A 24 13.61 -23.25 16.58
CA VAL A 24 14.43 -22.42 17.48
C VAL A 24 15.67 -21.90 16.76
N ASP A 25 16.36 -22.76 16.01
CA ASP A 25 17.55 -22.35 15.24
C ASP A 25 17.21 -21.26 14.21
N GLU A 26 16.06 -21.36 13.53
CA GLU A 26 15.56 -20.32 12.61
C GLU A 26 15.19 -19.01 13.33
N MET A 27 14.57 -19.08 14.51
CA MET A 27 14.27 -17.88 15.31
C MET A 27 15.56 -17.15 15.72
N VAL A 28 16.61 -17.89 16.09
CA VAL A 28 17.93 -17.32 16.40
C VAL A 28 18.54 -16.64 15.17
N LEU A 29 18.52 -17.31 14.01
CA LEU A 29 18.98 -16.72 12.75
C LEU A 29 18.21 -15.45 12.38
N GLY A 30 16.89 -15.45 12.59
CA GLY A 30 16.04 -14.28 12.39
C GLY A 30 16.44 -13.09 13.26
N ALA A 31 16.67 -13.32 14.56
CA ALA A 31 17.15 -12.28 15.47
C ALA A 31 18.53 -11.73 15.04
N GLN A 32 19.45 -12.61 14.67
CA GLN A 32 20.78 -12.22 14.19
C GLN A 32 20.72 -11.40 12.89
N ALA A 33 19.84 -11.77 11.95
CA ALA A 33 19.65 -11.03 10.71
C ALA A 33 19.12 -9.60 10.95
N LEU A 34 18.37 -9.39 12.04
CA LEU A 34 17.92 -8.08 12.51
C LEU A 34 19.00 -7.33 13.32
N GLY A 35 20.18 -7.92 13.52
CA GLY A 35 21.26 -7.36 14.32
C GLY A 35 20.98 -7.40 15.84
N LYS A 36 20.14 -8.33 16.29
CA LYS A 36 19.75 -8.50 17.70
C LYS A 36 20.48 -9.68 18.34
N GLU A 37 20.79 -9.56 19.63
CA GLU A 37 21.45 -10.61 20.41
C GLU A 37 20.44 -11.55 21.07
N SER A 38 19.21 -11.09 21.30
CA SER A 38 18.12 -11.85 21.89
C SER A 38 16.81 -11.69 21.11
N LEU A 39 15.97 -12.74 21.11
CA LEU A 39 14.59 -12.66 20.62
C LEU A 39 13.76 -11.63 21.39
N ALA A 40 14.09 -11.37 22.66
CA ALA A 40 13.41 -10.36 23.47
C ALA A 40 13.70 -8.91 22.99
N ASP A 41 14.75 -8.71 22.20
CA ASP A 41 15.13 -7.40 21.64
C ASP A 41 14.44 -7.12 20.30
N VAL A 42 13.67 -8.09 19.78
CA VAL A 42 12.84 -7.91 18.60
C VAL A 42 11.61 -7.10 18.99
N SER A 43 11.43 -6.00 18.26
CA SER A 43 10.47 -4.95 18.56
C SER A 43 9.62 -4.63 17.33
N ARG A 44 8.67 -3.72 17.50
CA ARG A 44 7.75 -3.31 16.42
C ARG A 44 8.51 -2.69 15.25
N GLU A 45 9.60 -2.01 15.56
CA GLU A 45 10.48 -1.28 14.64
C GLU A 45 11.27 -2.23 13.73
N ASP A 46 11.39 -3.51 14.11
CA ASP A 46 12.05 -4.55 13.32
C ASP A 46 11.08 -5.25 12.34
N LEU A 47 9.79 -4.93 12.40
CA LEU A 47 8.74 -5.57 11.62
C LEU A 47 8.14 -4.63 10.59
N VAL A 48 7.65 -5.21 9.50
CA VAL A 48 6.89 -4.50 8.48
C VAL A 48 5.67 -5.31 8.04
N ALA A 49 4.61 -4.63 7.64
CA ALA A 49 3.40 -5.23 7.13
C ALA A 49 3.42 -5.29 5.59
N LEU A 50 2.87 -6.38 5.06
CA LEU A 50 2.69 -6.56 3.62
C LEU A 50 1.32 -6.09 3.11
N THR A 51 0.41 -5.72 4.02
CA THR A 51 -0.90 -5.17 3.68
C THR A 51 -1.20 -3.93 4.52
N ARG A 52 -2.01 -3.02 3.97
CA ARG A 52 -2.49 -1.85 4.70
C ARG A 52 -3.27 -2.25 5.94
N GLU A 53 -4.16 -3.24 5.81
CA GLU A 53 -4.96 -3.75 6.92
C GLU A 53 -4.07 -4.27 8.07
N ALA A 54 -3.04 -5.06 7.77
CA ALA A 54 -2.12 -5.54 8.81
C ALA A 54 -1.33 -4.39 9.45
N ALA A 55 -0.90 -3.39 8.67
CA ALA A 55 -0.24 -2.19 9.19
C ALA A 55 -1.16 -1.42 10.14
N GLU A 56 -2.42 -1.21 9.76
CA GLU A 56 -3.42 -0.49 10.55
C GLU A 56 -3.80 -1.23 11.84
N ILE A 57 -4.00 -2.55 11.77
CA ILE A 57 -4.35 -3.38 12.94
C ILE A 57 -3.18 -3.45 13.92
N THR A 58 -1.98 -3.71 13.41
CA THR A 58 -0.84 -3.97 14.27
C THR A 58 -0.19 -2.66 14.71
N GLY A 59 -0.07 -1.66 13.84
CA GLY A 59 0.69 -0.43 14.03
C GLY A 59 2.14 -0.48 13.53
N VAL A 60 2.55 -1.50 12.76
CA VAL A 60 3.87 -1.53 12.09
C VAL A 60 3.83 -0.80 10.74
N ASP A 61 4.99 -0.38 10.24
CA ASP A 61 5.10 0.28 8.94
C ASP A 61 4.88 -0.68 7.75
N LEU A 62 4.52 -0.14 6.59
CA LEU A 62 4.44 -0.92 5.35
C LEU A 62 5.84 -1.26 4.83
N GLY A 63 6.05 -2.52 4.46
CA GLY A 63 7.32 -3.01 3.90
C GLY A 63 7.59 -2.58 2.47
N TYR A 64 6.71 -1.76 1.89
CA TYR A 64 6.82 -1.23 0.54
C TYR A 64 6.30 0.19 0.48
N ARG A 65 6.83 0.95 -0.48
CA ARG A 65 6.29 2.26 -0.81
C ARG A 65 5.02 2.08 -1.62
N LEU A 66 3.97 2.76 -1.20
CA LEU A 66 2.82 2.95 -2.06
C LEU A 66 3.29 3.78 -3.25
N HIS A 67 3.23 3.19 -4.44
CA HIS A 67 3.20 4.00 -5.64
C HIS A 67 1.86 4.73 -5.61
N GLU A 68 1.90 6.01 -5.24
CA GLU A 68 0.86 6.93 -5.64
C GLU A 68 0.73 6.75 -7.14
N ARG A 69 -0.41 6.22 -7.60
CA ARG A 69 -0.74 6.35 -9.02
C ARG A 69 -0.68 7.85 -9.25
N ASP A 70 0.31 8.27 -10.00
CA ASP A 70 0.48 9.67 -10.34
C ASP A 70 -0.90 10.24 -10.65
N ALA A 71 -1.23 11.34 -9.98
CA ALA A 71 -2.37 12.18 -10.35
C ALA A 71 -2.28 12.68 -11.81
N ARG A 72 -1.30 12.24 -12.61
CA ARG A 72 -1.35 12.32 -14.08
C ARG A 72 -2.61 11.66 -14.68
N ASN A 73 -3.31 10.78 -13.96
CA ASN A 73 -4.65 10.31 -14.33
C ASN A 73 -5.78 10.85 -13.43
N GLN A 74 -5.51 11.89 -12.66
CA GLN A 74 -6.48 12.70 -11.91
C GLN A 74 -6.19 14.17 -12.23
N ILE A 75 -6.88 14.72 -13.23
CA ILE A 75 -6.84 16.15 -13.59
C ILE A 75 -6.63 17.00 -12.32
N GLU A 76 -5.44 17.56 -12.12
CA GLU A 76 -5.23 18.48 -11.00
C GLU A 76 -6.26 19.60 -11.17
N PRO A 77 -7.05 19.95 -10.13
CA PRO A 77 -7.96 21.08 -10.24
C PRO A 77 -7.12 22.30 -10.61
N LEU A 78 -7.44 22.91 -11.76
CA LEU A 78 -6.78 24.11 -12.25
C LEU A 78 -6.59 25.08 -11.08
N LYS A 79 -5.33 25.43 -10.79
CA LYS A 79 -5.01 26.44 -9.77
C LYS A 79 -5.92 27.66 -10.00
N PRO A 80 -6.55 28.25 -8.97
CA PRO A 80 -7.60 29.25 -9.14
C PRO A 80 -7.20 30.42 -10.06
N LEU A 81 -5.92 30.79 -10.09
CA LEU A 81 -5.41 31.82 -10.99
C LEU A 81 -5.44 31.41 -12.47
N VAL A 82 -5.13 30.15 -12.80
CA VAL A 82 -5.13 29.64 -14.18
C VAL A 82 -6.57 29.51 -14.69
N ALA A 83 -7.50 29.05 -13.84
CA ALA A 83 -8.93 29.01 -14.17
C ALA A 83 -9.48 30.42 -14.47
N LYS A 84 -9.14 31.42 -13.64
CA LYS A 84 -9.54 32.81 -13.88
C LYS A 84 -8.97 33.37 -15.19
N GLN A 85 -7.70 33.09 -15.49
CA GLN A 85 -7.07 33.56 -16.72
C GLN A 85 -7.72 32.94 -17.97
N LEU A 86 -8.03 31.65 -17.95
CA LEU A 86 -8.70 30.96 -19.06
C LEU A 86 -10.13 31.44 -19.27
N ILE A 87 -10.87 31.75 -18.20
CA ILE A 87 -12.21 32.35 -18.29
C ILE A 87 -12.12 33.74 -18.96
N ILE A 88 -11.20 34.59 -18.51
CA ILE A 88 -10.98 35.92 -19.09
C ILE A 88 -10.59 35.83 -20.58
N GLU A 89 -9.78 34.84 -20.95
CA GLU A 89 -9.37 34.61 -22.35
C GLU A 89 -10.51 34.05 -23.21
N ALA A 90 -11.39 33.23 -22.64
CA ALA A 90 -12.58 32.73 -23.33
C ALA A 90 -13.62 33.84 -23.54
N GLU A 91 -13.84 34.69 -22.54
CA GLU A 91 -14.70 35.88 -22.63
C GLU A 91 -14.16 36.88 -23.67
N ARG A 92 -12.83 37.06 -23.72
CA ARG A 92 -12.16 37.85 -24.76
C ARG A 92 -12.29 37.25 -26.16
N LYS A 93 -12.49 35.94 -26.28
CA LYS A 93 -12.57 35.21 -27.56
C LYS A 93 -14.00 35.05 -28.09
N GLY A 94 -15.03 35.51 -27.39
CA GLY A 94 -16.39 35.41 -27.96
C GLY A 94 -17.46 36.25 -27.30
N VAL A 95 -17.63 37.50 -27.77
CA VAL A 95 -18.95 38.10 -28.06
C VAL A 95 -18.79 39.02 -29.28
N ASP A 96 -18.94 38.46 -30.48
CA ASP A 96 -19.73 39.11 -31.54
C ASP A 96 -21.04 38.33 -31.63
N THR A 97 -21.99 38.69 -30.78
CA THR A 97 -23.38 38.29 -30.92
C THR A 97 -24.09 39.36 -31.73
N GLY A 98 -23.90 39.33 -33.05
CA GLY A 98 -24.68 40.14 -33.98
C GLY A 98 -26.14 39.65 -34.04
N THR A 99 -26.98 40.12 -33.13
CA THR A 99 -28.44 40.18 -33.34
C THR A 99 -28.83 41.64 -33.55
N GLY A 100 -28.93 42.06 -34.81
CA GLY A 100 -29.56 43.31 -35.23
C GLY A 100 -30.85 43.02 -36.00
N THR A 101 -31.98 43.21 -35.34
CA THR A 101 -33.34 42.98 -35.80
C THR A 101 -33.82 44.08 -36.77
N GLY A 102 -34.30 43.70 -37.96
CA GLY A 102 -35.54 44.19 -38.61
C GLY A 102 -35.70 45.63 -39.16
N ALA A 103 -36.19 45.68 -40.41
CA ALA A 103 -37.17 46.62 -41.02
C ALA A 103 -36.68 47.81 -41.91
N GLY A 104 -37.10 47.79 -43.19
CA GLY A 104 -37.80 48.92 -43.81
C GLY A 104 -37.12 49.74 -44.93
N VAL A 105 -37.74 49.66 -46.13
CA VAL A 105 -37.97 50.72 -47.15
C VAL A 105 -36.80 51.22 -48.01
N GLY A 106 -36.98 51.09 -49.34
CA GLY A 106 -36.19 51.74 -50.39
C GLY A 106 -36.30 51.01 -51.72
#